data_AF-A0A7W1CB05-F1
#
_entry.id   AF-A0A7W1CB05-F1
#
_cell.length_a   1.000
_cell.length_b   1.000
_cell.length_c   1.000
_cell.angle_alpha   90.00
_cell.angle_beta   90.00
_cell.angle_gamma   90.00
#
_symmetry.space_group_name_H-M   'P 1'
#
loop_
_entity.id
_entity.type
_entity.pdbx_description
1 polymer ?
#
loop_
_entity_poly.entity_id
_entity_poly.type
_entity_poly.pdbx_seq_one_letter_code
_entity_poly.pdbx_strand_id
1 'polypeptide(L)' 'MTDEVRGAGGEKPDPEAVGEVDAMNWACTVCGYSVEGVLPETCPDCGAGKEDFENVPIPGM' A
#
# COMPACT_ATOMS: atom_id res chain seq x y z
N MET A 1 32.33 0.23 29.63
CA MET A 1 33.26 0.05 28.49
C MET A 1 33.26 -1.45 28.23
N THR A 2 32.56 -2.07 27.31
CA THR A 2 31.75 -1.77 26.12
C THR A 2 30.44 -2.57 26.31
N ASP A 3 29.41 -2.60 25.50
CA ASP A 3 29.25 -2.44 24.07
C ASP A 3 27.74 -2.32 23.79
N GLU A 4 27.41 -1.61 22.74
CA GLU A 4 26.12 -1.07 22.39
C GLU A 4 25.17 -2.14 21.84
N VAL A 5 24.06 -2.44 22.55
CA VAL A 5 22.94 -3.15 21.92
C VAL A 5 21.96 -2.14 21.34
N ARG A 6 22.29 -1.62 20.15
CA ARG A 6 21.35 -0.85 19.31
C ARG A 6 20.76 -1.77 18.25
N GLY A 7 19.72 -2.51 18.65
CA GLY A 7 18.84 -3.21 17.71
C GLY A 7 17.66 -2.33 17.34
N ALA A 8 17.55 -1.96 16.06
CA ALA A 8 16.27 -1.57 15.45
C ALA A 8 16.38 -1.86 13.94
N GLY A 9 15.85 -3.02 13.56
CA GLY A 9 15.62 -3.39 12.17
C GLY A 9 14.58 -2.49 11.53
N GLY A 10 14.69 -2.34 10.22
CA GLY A 10 13.77 -1.60 9.38
C GLY A 10 13.87 -2.14 7.97
N GLU A 11 13.68 -3.45 7.82
CA GLU A 11 13.34 -4.04 6.53
C GLU A 11 11.98 -3.48 6.15
N LYS A 12 11.98 -2.60 5.16
CA LYS A 12 10.77 -2.16 4.48
C LYS A 12 10.44 -3.27 3.48
N PRO A 13 9.34 -4.01 3.62
CA PRO A 13 8.98 -4.98 2.62
C PRO A 13 8.61 -4.23 1.34
N ASP A 14 9.37 -4.50 0.27
CA ASP A 14 9.03 -4.12 -1.08
C ASP A 14 7.74 -4.87 -1.47
N PRO A 15 6.66 -4.20 -1.92
CA PRO A 15 5.48 -4.89 -2.42
C PRO A 15 5.82 -5.47 -3.79
N GLU A 16 6.37 -6.68 -3.76
CA GLU A 16 6.66 -7.51 -4.91
C GLU A 16 5.38 -7.75 -5.71
N ALA A 17 5.44 -7.33 -6.97
CA ALA A 17 4.42 -7.49 -7.98
C ALA A 17 3.99 -8.96 -8.11
N VAL A 18 2.71 -9.23 -7.84
CA VAL A 18 2.02 -10.41 -8.37
C VAL A 18 0.98 -9.92 -9.37
N GLY A 19 1.33 -10.08 -10.63
CA GLY A 19 0.37 -10.10 -11.73
C GLY A 19 -0.23 -11.49 -11.83
N GLU A 20 -1.50 -11.60 -11.50
CA GLU A 20 -2.50 -12.43 -12.17
C GLU A 20 -3.85 -11.79 -11.81
N VAL A 21 -4.84 -11.85 -12.69
CA VAL A 21 -6.04 -10.99 -12.74
C VAL A 21 -7.10 -11.18 -11.62
N ASP A 22 -6.66 -11.43 -10.39
CA ASP A 22 -7.51 -11.60 -9.21
C ASP A 22 -7.51 -10.31 -8.35
N ALA A 23 -8.65 -9.61 -8.38
CA ALA A 23 -9.06 -8.54 -7.46
C ALA A 23 -7.93 -7.68 -6.85
N MET A 24 -7.39 -6.74 -7.63
CA MET A 24 -6.49 -5.70 -7.08
C MET A 24 -7.29 -4.68 -6.28
N ASN A 25 -6.89 -4.44 -5.02
CA ASN A 25 -7.43 -3.34 -4.24
C ASN A 25 -6.51 -2.13 -4.34
N TRP A 26 -7.11 -0.95 -4.36
CA TRP A 26 -6.41 0.33 -4.37
C TRP A 26 -6.74 1.07 -3.10
N ALA A 27 -5.72 1.52 -2.37
CA ALA A 27 -5.91 2.36 -1.18
C ALA A 27 -5.30 3.75 -1.40
N CYS A 28 -6.05 4.78 -1.04
CA CYS A 28 -5.58 6.15 -1.07
C CYS A 28 -4.63 6.37 0.10
N THR A 29 -3.38 6.74 -0.20
CA THR A 29 -2.33 7.02 0.78
C THR A 29 -2.57 8.33 1.55
N VAL A 30 -3.46 9.19 1.04
CA VAL A 30 -3.79 10.50 1.63
C VAL A 30 -4.85 10.39 2.72
N CYS A 31 -5.94 9.64 2.48
CA CYS A 31 -7.07 9.54 3.41
C CYS A 31 -7.36 8.11 3.92
N GLY A 32 -6.82 7.08 3.26
CA GLY A 32 -7.08 5.67 3.57
C GLY A 32 -8.28 5.06 2.83
N TYR A 33 -8.90 5.76 1.87
CA TYR A 33 -10.01 5.23 1.07
C TYR A 33 -9.57 4.01 0.25
N SER A 34 -10.25 2.87 0.39
CA SER A 34 -9.95 1.65 -0.38
C SER A 34 -11.05 1.31 -1.38
N VAL A 35 -10.67 0.82 -2.56
CA VAL A 35 -11.58 0.42 -3.63
C VAL A 35 -11.07 -0.85 -4.31
N GLU A 36 -11.98 -1.79 -4.54
CA GLU A 36 -11.70 -3.08 -5.14
C GLU A 36 -11.88 -3.00 -6.65
N GLY A 37 -10.92 -3.53 -7.41
CA GLY A 37 -10.97 -3.59 -8.88
C GLY A 37 -10.40 -2.36 -9.58
N VAL A 38 -11.26 -1.41 -9.97
CA VAL A 38 -10.87 -0.30 -10.86
C VAL A 38 -10.41 0.91 -10.05
N LEU A 39 -9.18 1.36 -10.30
CA LEU A 39 -8.64 2.59 -9.72
C LEU A 39 -9.41 3.82 -10.23
N PRO A 40 -10.02 4.63 -9.35
CA PRO A 40 -10.63 5.90 -9.74
C PRO A 40 -9.56 6.93 -10.14
N GLU A 41 -9.94 7.88 -11.01
CA GLU A 41 -9.02 8.97 -11.40
C GLU A 41 -8.74 9.97 -10.27
N THR A 42 -9.69 10.07 -9.34
CA THR A 42 -9.66 10.98 -8.21
C THR A 42 -10.34 10.31 -7.02
N CYS A 43 -9.77 10.46 -5.83
CA CYS A 43 -10.35 9.94 -4.62
C CYS A 43 -11.70 10.63 -4.33
N PRO A 44 -12.81 9.88 -4.19
CA PRO A 44 -14.11 10.47 -3.88
C PRO A 44 -14.22 10.99 -2.44
N ASP A 45 -13.33 10.56 -1.55
CA ASP A 45 -13.33 10.95 -0.14
C ASP A 45 -12.56 12.27 0.09
N CYS A 46 -11.33 12.38 -0.45
CA CYS A 46 -10.48 13.55 -0.22
C CYS A 46 -10.15 14.40 -1.46
N GLY A 47 -10.41 13.90 -2.67
CA GLY A 47 -10.06 14.59 -3.91
C GLY A 47 -8.62 14.41 -4.40
N ALA A 48 -7.83 13.53 -3.77
CA ALA A 48 -6.47 13.19 -4.22
C ALA A 48 -6.45 12.53 -5.61
N GLY A 49 -5.33 12.63 -6.33
CA GLY A 49 -5.21 12.05 -7.67
C GLY A 49 -5.00 10.54 -7.62
N LYS A 50 -5.15 9.86 -8.77
CA LYS A 50 -4.81 8.43 -8.89
C LYS A 50 -3.34 8.10 -8.58
N GLU A 51 -2.46 9.08 -8.61
CA GLU A 51 -1.05 8.95 -8.20
C GLU A 51 -0.89 8.72 -6.69
N ASP A 52 -1.86 9.16 -5.90
CA ASP A 52 -1.88 9.01 -4.45
C ASP A 52 -2.47 7.67 -3.99
N PHE A 53 -2.72 6.74 -4.92
CA PHE A 53 -3.23 5.41 -4.62
C PHE A 53 -2.13 4.35 -4.72
N GLU A 54 -2.06 3.50 -3.71
CA GLU A 54 -1.19 2.32 -3.69
C GLU A 54 -1.99 1.04 -3.97
N ASN A 55 -1.34 0.08 -4.62
CA ASN A 55 -1.88 -1.25 -4.81
C ASN A 55 -1.76 -2.02 -3.50
N VAL A 56 -2.90 -2.43 -2.95
CA VAL A 56 -2.95 -3.24 -1.75
C VAL A 56 -3.30 -4.67 -2.20
N PRO A 57 -2.36 -5.63 -2.08
CA PRO A 57 -2.71 -7.02 -2.28
C PRO A 57 -3.71 -7.42 -1.19
N ILE A 58 -4.82 -8.05 -1.56
CA ILE A 58 -5.66 -8.74 -0.58
C ILE A 58 -4.78 -9.82 0.06
N PRO A 59 -4.48 -9.77 1.38
CA PRO A 59 -3.77 -10.87 2.01
C PRO A 59 -4.65 -12.11 1.90
N GLY A 60 -4.25 -13.03 1.02
CA GLY A 60 -4.88 -14.34 0.91
C GLY A 60 -4.79 -15.04 2.27
N MET A 61 -5.94 -15.43 2.80
CA MET A 61 -6.00 -16.42 3.89
C MET A 61 -5.58 -17.79 3.38
#